data_AF-A0A945CWD9-F1
#
_entry.id   AF-A0A945CWD9-F1
#
_cell.length_a   1.000
_cell.length_b   1.000
_cell.length_c   1.000
_cell.angle_alpha   90.00
_cell.angle_beta   90.00
_cell.angle_gamma   90.00
#
_symmetry.space_group_name_H-M   'P 1'
#
loop_
_entity.id
_entity.type
_entity.pdbx_description
1 polymer ?
#
loop_
_entity_poly.entity_id
_entity_poly.type
_entity_poly.pdbx_seq_one_letter_code
_entity_poly.pdbx_strand_id
1 'polypeptide(L)'
;MEENTPQEDNSSLSVFKKYGPFALAVLLAQVLLAWVVIAIAFKDNTPEPTQDELIPEVHMMPGQALETRQNRLPYFYIADDLRDIVANPAGTNADRIVMATVQLGLEAYDREKDPPENDVTKKLDDYPELLETLDKNSLKMKGVILEILLQKTVDQFSGESKHEIEDEVRKQLNEKVFKILFQNSEENSIEILVQEAQFAGLVIQ
;
A
#
# COMPACT_ATOMS: atom_id res chain seq x y z
N MET A 1 -5.23 74.76 37.14
CA MET A 1 -6.55 74.23 37.54
C MET A 1 -7.15 73.67 36.26
N GLU A 2 -7.42 72.39 36.05
CA GLU A 2 -7.36 71.16 36.86
C GLU A 2 -7.24 69.98 35.86
N GLU A 3 -6.72 68.87 36.36
CA GLU A 3 -6.52 67.56 35.72
C GLU A 3 -7.84 66.87 35.32
N ASN A 4 -7.82 65.98 34.31
CA ASN A 4 -8.42 64.62 34.32
C ASN A 4 -8.40 63.97 32.91
N THR A 5 -7.52 62.98 32.73
CA THR A 5 -7.79 61.77 31.93
C THR A 5 -8.91 60.97 32.60
N PRO A 6 -9.76 60.16 31.91
CA PRO A 6 -9.38 58.93 31.20
C PRO A 6 -10.25 58.73 29.91
N GLN A 7 -10.32 57.65 29.12
CA GLN A 7 -10.04 56.23 29.29
C GLN A 7 -10.11 55.57 27.89
N GLU A 8 -9.21 54.62 27.60
CA GLU A 8 -9.33 53.69 26.46
C GLU A 8 -10.61 52.84 26.58
N ASP A 9 -11.32 52.63 25.46
CA ASP A 9 -12.36 51.61 25.36
C ASP A 9 -12.01 50.62 24.24
N ASN A 10 -11.16 49.66 24.59
CA ASN A 10 -10.89 48.43 23.83
C ASN A 10 -12.04 47.43 24.07
N SER A 11 -13.18 47.66 23.42
CA SER A 11 -14.40 46.86 23.58
C SER A 11 -14.54 45.71 22.56
N SER A 12 -13.43 45.07 22.19
CA SER A 12 -13.41 43.93 21.26
C SER A 12 -12.71 42.66 21.79
N LEU A 13 -12.48 42.56 23.10
CA LEU A 13 -11.82 41.40 23.73
C LEU A 13 -12.65 40.71 24.84
N SER A 14 -13.97 40.87 24.81
CA SER A 14 -14.86 40.49 25.93
C SER A 14 -15.87 39.37 25.63
N VAL A 15 -15.70 38.58 24.56
CA VAL A 15 -16.53 37.37 24.34
C VAL A 15 -15.84 36.07 24.84
N PHE A 16 -14.51 36.05 24.94
CA PHE A 16 -13.77 34.88 25.44
C PHE A 16 -13.81 34.70 26.98
N LYS A 17 -14.35 35.67 27.72
CA LYS A 17 -14.36 35.61 29.20
C LYS A 17 -15.64 35.06 29.83
N LYS A 18 -16.71 34.83 29.04
CA LYS A 18 -18.03 34.45 29.61
C LYS A 18 -18.43 32.98 29.42
N TYR A 19 -17.79 32.23 28.53
CA TYR A 19 -18.04 30.80 28.31
C TYR A 19 -16.80 29.89 28.44
N GLY A 20 -15.67 30.46 28.88
CA GLY A 20 -14.39 29.74 29.04
C GLY A 20 -14.43 28.48 29.94
N PRO A 21 -15.10 28.47 31.11
CA PRO A 21 -15.05 27.29 31.98
C PRO A 21 -16.03 26.17 31.56
N PHE A 22 -17.16 26.51 30.94
CA PHE A 22 -18.17 25.50 30.54
C PHE A 22 -17.77 24.73 29.28
N ALA A 23 -17.15 25.39 28.29
CA ALA A 23 -16.65 24.71 27.10
C ALA A 23 -15.51 23.72 27.44
N LEU A 24 -14.66 24.07 28.40
CA LEU A 24 -13.60 23.18 28.89
C LEU A 24 -14.19 21.94 29.60
N ALA A 25 -15.23 22.13 30.41
CA ALA A 25 -15.91 21.03 31.10
C ALA A 25 -16.60 20.07 30.11
N VAL A 26 -17.21 20.60 29.04
CA VAL A 26 -17.82 19.77 27.97
C VAL A 26 -16.75 18.99 27.21
N LEU A 27 -15.60 19.61 26.88
CA LEU A 27 -14.48 18.91 26.25
C LEU A 27 -13.93 17.79 27.14
N LEU A 28 -13.73 18.05 28.43
CA LEU A 28 -13.29 17.03 29.38
C LEU A 28 -14.30 15.88 29.52
N ALA A 29 -15.59 16.20 29.54
CA ALA A 29 -16.64 15.19 29.56
C ALA A 29 -16.63 14.33 28.28
N GLN A 30 -16.44 14.93 27.10
CA GLN A 30 -16.33 14.19 25.84
C GLN A 30 -15.11 13.28 25.79
N VAL A 31 -13.96 13.72 26.30
CA VAL A 31 -12.74 12.90 26.39
C VAL A 31 -12.95 11.71 27.33
N LEU A 32 -13.61 11.91 28.48
CA LEU A 32 -13.94 10.81 29.38
C LEU A 32 -14.94 9.83 28.76
N LEU A 33 -15.95 10.32 28.04
CA LEU A 33 -16.94 9.47 27.40
C LEU A 33 -16.33 8.65 26.26
N ALA A 34 -15.45 9.25 25.45
CA ALA A 34 -14.66 8.54 24.45
C ALA A 34 -13.75 7.48 25.09
N TRP A 35 -13.08 7.80 26.21
CA TRP A 35 -12.26 6.84 26.94
C TRP A 35 -13.09 5.66 27.47
N VAL A 36 -14.30 5.89 27.99
CA VAL A 36 -15.20 4.82 28.45
C VAL A 36 -15.66 3.94 27.29
N VAL A 37 -16.01 4.52 26.12
CA VAL A 37 -16.41 3.75 24.93
C VAL A 37 -15.26 2.88 24.43
N ILE A 38 -14.04 3.43 24.39
CA ILE A 38 -12.82 2.69 24.06
C ILE A 38 -12.59 1.58 25.08
N ALA A 39 -12.64 1.88 26.37
CA ALA A 39 -12.42 0.89 27.43
C ALA A 39 -13.44 -0.26 27.40
N ILE A 40 -14.71 0.02 27.09
CA ILE A 40 -15.74 -1.03 26.91
C ILE A 40 -15.46 -1.85 25.64
N ALA A 41 -15.15 -1.19 24.51
CA ALA A 41 -14.84 -1.86 23.25
C ALA A 41 -13.59 -2.77 23.33
N PHE A 42 -12.61 -2.41 24.17
CA PHE A 42 -11.41 -3.23 24.42
C PHE A 42 -11.60 -4.28 25.52
N LYS A 43 -12.58 -4.11 26.42
CA LYS A 43 -12.87 -5.08 27.50
C LYS A 43 -13.51 -6.37 27.01
N ASP A 44 -14.21 -6.35 25.87
CA ASP A 44 -14.75 -7.57 25.25
C ASP A 44 -13.75 -8.29 24.31
N ASN A 45 -12.58 -7.69 24.07
CA ASN A 45 -11.55 -8.20 23.15
C ASN A 45 -10.21 -8.52 23.83
N THR A 46 -10.20 -8.80 25.13
CA THR A 46 -8.98 -9.20 25.82
C THR A 46 -8.90 -10.72 25.95
N PRO A 47 -8.03 -11.43 25.20
CA PRO A 47 -7.70 -12.82 25.53
C PRO A 47 -6.91 -12.83 26.86
N GLU A 48 -7.32 -13.69 27.78
CA GLU A 48 -6.68 -13.87 29.09
C GLU A 48 -5.19 -14.23 28.97
N PRO A 49 -4.32 -13.72 29.85
CA PRO A 49 -2.92 -14.14 29.89
C PRO A 49 -2.81 -15.37 30.81
N THR A 50 -2.73 -16.57 30.24
CA THR A 50 -2.35 -17.76 31.02
C THR A 50 -0.87 -18.07 30.76
N GLN A 51 -0.09 -17.98 31.84
CA GLN A 51 1.32 -18.31 31.90
C GLN A 51 1.57 -19.83 31.89
N ASP A 52 2.74 -20.14 31.35
CA ASP A 52 3.66 -21.24 31.64
C ASP A 52 3.53 -22.66 31.04
N GLU A 53 4.67 -23.01 30.43
CA GLU A 53 5.32 -24.31 30.24
C GLU A 53 4.64 -25.36 29.34
N LEU A 54 5.23 -25.50 28.15
CA LEU A 54 6.18 -26.58 27.86
C LEU A 54 6.83 -26.24 26.52
N ILE A 55 8.15 -26.04 26.49
CA ILE A 55 8.91 -25.85 25.24
C ILE A 55 8.72 -27.13 24.40
N PRO A 56 8.16 -27.06 23.17
CA PRO A 56 8.39 -28.08 22.16
C PRO A 56 9.32 -27.46 21.13
N GLU A 57 10.55 -27.95 21.15
CA GLU A 57 11.53 -27.96 20.05
C GLU A 57 11.00 -27.35 18.74
N VAL A 58 11.54 -26.18 18.38
CA VAL A 58 11.24 -25.46 17.14
C VAL A 58 11.59 -26.36 15.96
N HIS A 59 10.63 -27.16 15.50
CA HIS A 59 10.62 -27.65 14.14
C HIS A 59 10.28 -26.45 13.27
N MET A 60 11.33 -25.84 12.69
CA MET A 60 11.18 -24.86 11.62
C MET A 60 10.42 -25.53 10.47
N MET A 61 9.11 -25.30 10.42
CA MET A 61 8.34 -25.52 9.21
C MET A 61 8.69 -24.40 8.23
N PRO A 62 9.16 -24.71 7.01
CA PRO A 62 9.42 -23.72 5.99
C PRO A 62 8.07 -23.21 5.48
N GLY A 63 7.58 -22.10 6.01
CA GLY A 63 6.27 -21.58 5.59
C GLY A 63 5.85 -20.21 6.13
N GLN A 64 6.60 -19.58 7.03
CA GLN A 64 6.19 -18.32 7.64
C GLN A 64 7.26 -17.23 7.43
N ALA A 65 7.37 -16.75 6.20
CA ALA A 65 8.16 -15.57 5.84
C ALA A 65 7.29 -14.46 5.17
N LEU A 66 5.97 -14.50 5.40
CA LEU A 66 5.02 -13.57 4.78
C LEU A 66 4.55 -12.43 5.69
N GLU A 67 4.67 -12.55 7.02
CA GLU A 67 4.10 -11.54 7.94
C GLU A 67 5.05 -10.38 8.29
N THR A 68 6.35 -10.47 7.95
CA THR A 68 7.32 -9.37 8.22
C THR A 68 7.51 -8.39 7.06
N ARG A 69 6.79 -8.56 5.94
CA ARG A 69 6.96 -7.72 4.73
C ARG A 69 6.10 -6.45 4.71
N GLN A 70 5.19 -6.25 5.66
CA GLN A 70 4.16 -5.20 5.58
C GLN A 70 4.62 -3.75 5.83
N ASN A 71 5.90 -3.47 6.08
CA ASN A 71 6.37 -2.10 6.39
C ASN A 71 7.62 -1.66 5.61
N ARG A 72 7.81 -2.17 4.39
CA ARG A 72 8.92 -1.77 3.52
C ARG A 72 8.37 -1.02 2.31
N LEU A 73 8.97 0.14 2.01
CA LEU A 73 8.61 0.95 0.86
C LEU A 73 9.14 0.26 -0.41
N PRO A 74 8.27 -0.06 -1.39
CA PRO A 74 8.69 -0.71 -2.62
C PRO A 74 9.47 0.26 -3.53
N TYR A 75 10.26 -0.32 -4.43
CA TYR A 75 10.84 0.41 -5.56
C TYR A 75 9.79 0.54 -6.67
N PHE A 76 9.38 1.76 -6.99
CA PHE A 76 8.36 1.99 -8.00
C PHE A 76 8.95 1.98 -9.42
N TYR A 77 8.48 1.03 -10.22
CA TYR A 77 8.91 0.81 -11.59
C TYR A 77 7.74 0.94 -12.57
N ILE A 78 7.99 1.58 -13.71
CA ILE A 78 7.03 1.69 -14.81
C ILE A 78 7.74 1.58 -16.16
N ALA A 79 7.58 0.44 -16.82
CA ALA A 79 8.06 0.24 -18.18
C ALA A 79 7.19 1.02 -19.19
N ASP A 80 7.77 1.42 -20.31
CA ASP A 80 7.04 2.18 -21.35
C ASP A 80 5.81 1.42 -21.87
N ASP A 81 5.91 0.10 -22.06
CA ASP A 81 4.79 -0.73 -22.53
C ASP A 81 3.62 -0.83 -21.55
N LEU A 82 3.87 -0.54 -20.26
CA LEU A 82 2.87 -0.56 -19.20
C LEU A 82 2.15 0.78 -19.03
N ARG A 83 2.59 1.83 -19.75
CA ARG A 83 1.99 3.16 -19.67
C ARG A 83 0.66 3.26 -20.42
N ASP A 84 0.50 2.48 -21.48
CA ASP A 84 -0.69 2.51 -22.35
C ASP A 84 -1.13 1.09 -22.71
N ILE A 85 -1.86 0.47 -21.79
CA ILE A 85 -2.50 -0.83 -21.98
C ILE A 85 -3.94 -0.59 -22.37
N VAL A 86 -4.26 -0.86 -23.63
CA VAL A 86 -5.60 -0.71 -24.18
C VAL A 86 -6.26 -2.08 -24.24
N ALA A 87 -7.42 -2.22 -23.58
CA ALA A 87 -8.19 -3.44 -23.54
C ALA A 87 -9.67 -3.16 -23.86
N ASN A 88 -10.33 -4.13 -24.49
CA ASN A 88 -11.78 -4.18 -24.61
C ASN A 88 -12.32 -5.13 -23.53
N PRO A 89 -12.94 -4.63 -22.44
CA PRO A 89 -13.43 -5.45 -21.35
C PRO A 89 -14.50 -6.45 -21.79
N ALA A 90 -14.65 -7.52 -21.03
CA ALA A 90 -15.68 -8.52 -21.24
C ALA A 90 -17.10 -7.90 -21.14
N GLY A 91 -18.01 -8.41 -21.98
CA GLY A 91 -19.42 -8.01 -21.96
C GLY A 91 -19.72 -6.68 -22.65
N THR A 92 -18.77 -6.12 -23.42
CA THR A 92 -18.99 -4.90 -24.20
C THR A 92 -18.95 -5.18 -25.71
N ASN A 93 -19.69 -4.40 -26.50
CA ASN A 93 -19.76 -4.54 -27.96
C ASN A 93 -18.60 -3.81 -28.69
N ALA A 94 -17.43 -3.68 -28.05
CA ALA A 94 -16.31 -2.84 -28.48
C ALA A 94 -16.54 -1.32 -28.43
N ASP A 95 -17.69 -0.88 -27.92
CA ASP A 95 -18.00 0.53 -27.66
C ASP A 95 -17.41 1.04 -26.34
N ARG A 96 -16.81 0.14 -25.53
CA ARG A 96 -16.16 0.49 -24.28
C ARG A 96 -14.71 0.04 -24.29
N ILE A 97 -13.80 0.98 -24.10
CA ILE A 97 -12.36 0.72 -24.07
C ILE A 97 -11.83 1.15 -22.71
N VAL A 98 -11.01 0.29 -22.11
CA VAL A 98 -10.23 0.60 -20.91
C VAL A 98 -8.80 0.89 -21.35
N MET A 99 -8.32 2.07 -20.99
CA MET A 99 -6.91 2.45 -21.11
C MET A 99 -6.32 2.51 -19.71
N ALA A 100 -5.29 1.72 -19.47
CA ALA A 100 -4.67 1.57 -18.16
C ALA A 100 -3.17 1.86 -18.22
N THR A 101 -2.69 2.64 -17.25
CA THR A 101 -1.28 2.79 -16.92
C THR A 101 -1.01 1.98 -15.66
N VAL A 102 -0.17 0.96 -15.75
CA VAL A 102 0.17 0.08 -14.62
C VAL A 102 1.57 0.40 -14.12
N GLN A 103 1.68 0.66 -12.83
CA GLN A 103 2.94 0.83 -12.11
C GLN A 103 3.14 -0.34 -11.16
N LEU A 104 4.38 -0.83 -11.06
CA LEU A 104 4.74 -1.97 -10.23
C LEU A 104 5.58 -1.47 -9.05
N GLY A 105 5.21 -1.85 -7.83
CA GLY A 105 6.07 -1.75 -6.66
C GLY A 105 6.88 -3.04 -6.52
N LEU A 106 8.20 -2.92 -6.67
CA LEU A 106 9.14 -4.04 -6.66
C LEU A 106 9.82 -4.16 -5.31
N GLU A 107 10.09 -5.40 -4.92
CA GLU A 107 11.03 -5.74 -3.85
C GLU A 107 12.17 -6.56 -4.46
N ALA A 108 13.39 -6.33 -3.97
CA ALA A 108 14.55 -7.07 -4.43
C ALA A 108 15.39 -7.61 -3.28
N TYR A 109 15.81 -8.85 -3.43
CA TYR A 109 16.51 -9.63 -2.41
C TYR A 109 17.75 -10.30 -2.98
N ASP A 110 18.90 -10.00 -2.39
CA ASP A 110 20.17 -10.68 -2.65
C ASP A 110 20.20 -12.01 -1.87
N ARG A 111 20.08 -13.13 -2.58
CA ARG A 111 20.02 -14.48 -1.98
C ARG A 111 21.35 -14.94 -1.37
N GLU A 112 22.44 -14.24 -1.61
CA GLU A 112 23.76 -14.55 -1.02
C GLU A 112 23.94 -13.97 0.38
N LYS A 113 23.07 -13.03 0.78
CA LYS A 113 23.13 -12.36 2.07
C LYS A 113 21.98 -12.81 2.96
N ASP A 114 22.20 -12.72 4.27
CA ASP A 114 21.14 -12.93 5.26
C ASP A 114 20.37 -11.63 5.54
N PRO A 115 19.10 -11.71 5.96
CA PRO A 115 18.36 -10.54 6.41
C PRO A 115 19.05 -9.85 7.60
N PRO A 116 19.02 -8.50 7.66
CA PRO A 116 18.36 -7.58 6.75
C PRO A 116 19.23 -7.13 5.55
N GLU A 117 20.48 -7.57 5.47
CA GLU A 117 21.43 -7.14 4.42
C GLU A 117 21.08 -7.65 3.03
N ASN A 118 20.24 -8.70 2.98
CA ASN A 118 19.68 -9.24 1.76
C ASN A 118 18.70 -8.30 1.05
N ASP A 119 18.13 -7.29 1.72
CA ASP A 119 17.21 -6.35 1.08
C ASP A 119 17.98 -5.29 0.28
N VAL A 120 17.89 -5.40 -1.04
CA VAL A 120 18.52 -4.48 -1.99
C VAL A 120 17.49 -3.61 -2.71
N THR A 121 16.23 -3.60 -2.26
CA THR A 121 15.12 -2.86 -2.91
C THR A 121 15.43 -1.39 -3.17
N LYS A 122 16.02 -0.70 -2.19
CA LYS A 122 16.39 0.73 -2.32
C LYS A 122 17.60 0.99 -3.21
N LYS A 123 18.34 -0.07 -3.56
CA LYS A 123 19.55 -0.02 -4.37
C LYS A 123 19.32 -0.60 -5.75
N LEU A 124 18.07 -0.77 -6.18
CA LEU A 124 17.76 -1.33 -7.49
C LEU A 124 18.38 -0.53 -8.64
N ASP A 125 18.50 0.79 -8.46
CA ASP A 125 19.18 1.69 -9.41
C ASP A 125 20.67 1.37 -9.60
N ASP A 126 21.30 0.70 -8.63
CA ASP A 126 22.69 0.26 -8.71
C ASP A 126 22.86 -1.02 -9.58
N TYR A 127 21.75 -1.63 -10.04
CA TYR A 127 21.71 -2.86 -10.85
C TYR A 127 21.02 -2.63 -12.21
N PRO A 128 21.65 -1.85 -13.12
CA PRO A 128 21.04 -1.48 -14.39
C PRO A 128 20.71 -2.69 -15.29
N GLU A 129 21.47 -3.79 -15.19
CA GLU A 129 21.23 -5.03 -15.91
C GLU A 129 19.91 -5.72 -15.52
N LEU A 130 19.49 -5.59 -14.25
CA LEU A 130 18.22 -6.12 -13.79
C LEU A 130 17.06 -5.27 -14.33
N LEU A 131 17.21 -3.95 -14.32
CA LEU A 131 16.24 -3.02 -14.91
C LEU A 131 16.12 -3.24 -16.42
N GLU A 132 17.24 -3.39 -17.13
CA GLU A 132 17.25 -3.70 -18.56
C GLU A 132 16.57 -5.05 -18.84
N THR A 133 16.70 -6.04 -17.95
CA THR A 133 15.99 -7.32 -18.05
C THR A 133 14.49 -7.15 -17.89
N LEU A 134 14.04 -6.30 -16.95
CA LEU A 134 12.64 -5.95 -16.79
C LEU A 134 12.11 -5.23 -18.03
N ASP A 135 12.85 -4.27 -18.57
CA ASP A 135 12.50 -3.52 -19.78
C ASP A 135 12.39 -4.46 -20.99
N LYS A 136 13.35 -5.36 -21.20
CA LYS A 136 13.30 -6.35 -22.30
C LYS A 136 12.10 -7.29 -22.22
N ASN A 137 11.52 -7.47 -21.04
CA ASN A 137 10.36 -8.33 -20.82
C ASN A 137 9.06 -7.55 -20.56
N SER A 138 9.06 -6.22 -20.75
CA SER A 138 7.90 -5.33 -20.61
C SER A 138 6.69 -5.79 -21.43
N LEU A 139 6.91 -6.23 -22.67
CA LEU A 139 5.86 -6.75 -23.54
C LEU A 139 5.22 -8.03 -22.99
N LYS A 140 6.00 -8.91 -22.34
CA LYS A 140 5.44 -10.11 -21.70
C LYS A 140 4.60 -9.74 -20.49
N MET A 141 5.07 -8.78 -19.68
CA MET A 141 4.29 -8.24 -18.56
C MET A 141 2.98 -7.64 -19.04
N LYS A 142 3.03 -6.82 -20.11
CA LYS A 142 1.85 -6.26 -20.78
C LYS A 142 0.88 -7.34 -21.23
N GLY A 143 1.37 -8.42 -21.85
CA GLY A 143 0.55 -9.54 -22.29
C GLY A 143 -0.23 -10.18 -21.15
N VAL A 144 0.45 -10.46 -20.03
CA VAL A 144 -0.20 -11.02 -18.82
C VAL A 144 -1.27 -10.06 -18.27
N ILE A 145 -0.96 -8.77 -18.18
CA ILE A 145 -1.94 -7.77 -17.73
C ILE A 145 -3.13 -7.71 -18.67
N LEU A 146 -2.89 -7.66 -19.98
CA LEU A 146 -3.94 -7.59 -21.00
C LEU A 146 -4.88 -8.80 -20.91
N GLU A 147 -4.37 -10.01 -20.75
CA GLU A 147 -5.18 -11.22 -20.54
C GLU A 147 -6.16 -11.05 -19.36
N ILE A 148 -5.70 -10.47 -18.25
CA ILE A 148 -6.53 -10.22 -17.08
C ILE A 148 -7.59 -9.16 -17.41
N LEU A 149 -7.18 -8.03 -17.99
CA LEU A 149 -8.09 -6.92 -18.30
C LEU A 149 -9.23 -7.34 -19.25
N LEU A 150 -8.93 -8.18 -20.25
CA LEU A 150 -9.92 -8.69 -21.21
C LEU A 150 -11.00 -9.58 -20.56
N GLN A 151 -10.72 -10.15 -19.38
CA GLN A 151 -11.68 -10.99 -18.65
C GLN A 151 -12.56 -10.20 -17.67
N LYS A 152 -12.22 -8.93 -17.40
CA LYS A 152 -12.97 -8.09 -16.48
C LYS A 152 -14.06 -7.31 -17.19
N THR A 153 -15.11 -6.94 -16.47
CA THR A 153 -16.15 -6.05 -16.95
C THR A 153 -15.85 -4.60 -16.57
N VAL A 154 -16.48 -3.64 -17.27
CA VAL A 154 -16.31 -2.19 -17.03
C VAL A 154 -16.62 -1.80 -15.57
N ASP A 155 -17.65 -2.41 -14.97
CA ASP A 155 -18.06 -2.09 -13.60
C ASP A 155 -16.99 -2.48 -12.57
N GLN A 156 -16.24 -3.56 -12.83
CA GLN A 156 -15.16 -4.01 -11.94
C GLN A 156 -13.99 -3.01 -11.89
N PHE A 157 -13.80 -2.23 -12.96
CA PHE A 157 -12.79 -1.16 -13.01
C PHE A 157 -13.22 0.13 -12.31
N SER A 158 -14.54 0.36 -12.20
CA SER A 158 -15.10 1.59 -11.65
C SER A 158 -15.54 1.47 -10.18
N GLY A 159 -15.63 0.23 -9.67
CA GLY A 159 -16.13 -0.08 -8.33
C GLY A 159 -15.05 -0.51 -7.33
N GLU A 160 -15.49 -1.15 -6.24
CA GLU A 160 -14.63 -1.62 -5.14
C GLU A 160 -13.70 -2.77 -5.56
N SER A 161 -13.99 -3.45 -6.67
CA SER A 161 -13.19 -4.57 -7.19
C SER A 161 -11.88 -4.16 -7.86
N LYS A 162 -11.58 -2.86 -8.02
CA LYS A 162 -10.33 -2.41 -8.64
C LYS A 162 -9.10 -3.03 -7.95
N HIS A 163 -9.12 -3.08 -6.63
CA HIS A 163 -8.02 -3.64 -5.85
C HIS A 163 -7.84 -5.15 -6.08
N GLU A 164 -8.92 -5.88 -6.32
CA GLU A 164 -8.88 -7.31 -6.65
C GLU A 164 -8.17 -7.55 -8.00
N ILE A 165 -8.40 -6.66 -8.97
CA ILE A 165 -7.72 -6.71 -10.28
C ILE A 165 -6.23 -6.42 -10.12
N GLU A 166 -5.89 -5.40 -9.33
CA GLU A 166 -4.50 -5.04 -8.99
C GLU A 166 -3.76 -6.21 -8.32
N ASP A 167 -4.41 -6.87 -7.37
CA ASP A 167 -3.88 -8.07 -6.71
C ASP A 167 -3.72 -9.25 -7.67
N GLU A 168 -4.67 -9.46 -8.57
CA GLU A 168 -4.57 -10.49 -9.59
C GLU A 168 -3.40 -10.22 -10.55
N VAL A 169 -3.22 -8.97 -10.99
CA VAL A 169 -2.05 -8.56 -11.80
C VAL A 169 -0.76 -8.89 -11.07
N ARG A 170 -0.62 -8.45 -9.81
CA ARG A 170 0.56 -8.76 -8.98
C ARG A 170 0.85 -10.26 -8.93
N LYS A 171 -0.17 -11.07 -8.62
CA LYS A 171 -0.03 -12.52 -8.50
C LYS A 171 0.41 -13.15 -9.82
N GLN A 172 -0.28 -12.80 -10.91
CA GLN A 172 -0.02 -13.37 -12.24
C GLN A 172 1.35 -12.96 -12.79
N LEU A 173 1.78 -11.71 -12.57
CA LEU A 173 3.12 -11.27 -12.95
C LEU A 173 4.20 -12.03 -12.19
N ASN A 174 4.03 -12.21 -10.87
CA ASN A 174 4.96 -13.01 -10.08
C ASN A 174 5.05 -14.46 -10.57
N GLU A 175 3.90 -15.08 -10.84
CA GLU A 175 3.83 -16.48 -11.23
C GLU A 175 4.35 -16.74 -12.66
N LYS A 176 3.92 -15.92 -13.63
CA LYS A 176 4.19 -16.14 -15.06
C LYS A 176 5.44 -15.45 -15.57
N VAL A 177 5.92 -14.38 -14.91
CA VAL A 177 7.04 -13.57 -15.40
C VAL A 177 8.19 -13.59 -14.41
N PHE A 178 8.03 -12.99 -13.23
CA PHE A 178 9.16 -12.73 -12.32
C PHE A 178 9.79 -14.03 -11.79
N LYS A 179 8.98 -15.04 -11.46
CA LYS A 179 9.49 -16.37 -11.07
C LYS A 179 10.38 -17.01 -12.13
N ILE A 180 10.15 -16.73 -13.40
CA ILE A 180 10.95 -17.27 -14.52
C ILE A 180 12.19 -16.42 -14.74
N LEU A 181 12.06 -15.10 -14.69
CA LEU A 181 13.18 -14.18 -14.92
C LEU A 181 14.22 -14.20 -13.80
N PHE A 182 13.79 -14.30 -12.55
CA PHE A 182 14.65 -14.22 -11.36
C PHE A 182 14.73 -15.56 -10.61
N GLN A 183 14.57 -16.65 -11.37
CA GLN A 183 14.80 -18.01 -10.89
C GLN A 183 16.26 -18.16 -10.44
N ASN A 184 16.50 -18.93 -9.39
CA ASN A 184 17.85 -19.08 -8.85
C ASN A 184 18.77 -19.76 -9.88
N SER A 185 19.70 -18.98 -10.43
CA SER A 185 20.73 -19.43 -11.36
C SER A 185 22.09 -18.92 -10.89
N GLU A 186 23.16 -19.57 -11.32
CA GLU A 186 24.54 -19.12 -11.02
C GLU A 186 24.82 -17.68 -11.51
N GLU A 187 24.00 -17.16 -12.41
CA GLU A 187 24.11 -15.80 -12.97
C GLU A 187 23.25 -14.76 -12.23
N ASN A 188 22.24 -15.18 -11.44
CA ASN A 188 21.29 -14.28 -10.79
C ASN A 188 21.15 -14.60 -9.29
N SER A 189 21.99 -13.95 -8.47
CA SER A 189 21.86 -13.94 -7.02
C SER A 189 20.70 -13.08 -6.53
N ILE A 190 20.26 -12.10 -7.32
CA ILE A 190 19.20 -11.17 -6.96
C ILE A 190 17.83 -11.68 -7.45
N GLU A 191 16.91 -11.78 -6.50
CA GLU A 191 15.49 -12.05 -6.74
C GLU A 191 14.71 -10.75 -6.77
N ILE A 192 13.88 -10.55 -7.80
CA ILE A 192 12.92 -9.44 -7.84
C ILE A 192 11.51 -10.01 -7.79
N LEU A 193 10.66 -9.39 -6.97
CA LEU A 193 9.25 -9.71 -6.80
C LEU A 193 8.40 -8.46 -6.97
N VAL A 194 7.18 -8.64 -7.48
CA VAL A 194 6.15 -7.59 -7.48
C VAL A 194 5.44 -7.64 -6.13
N GLN A 195 5.67 -6.63 -5.29
CA GLN A 195 5.00 -6.48 -4.01
C GLN A 195 3.61 -5.86 -4.17
N GLU A 196 3.46 -4.92 -5.10
CA GLU A 196 2.19 -4.30 -5.44
C GLU A 196 2.13 -3.96 -6.94
N ALA A 197 0.93 -3.98 -7.50
CA ALA A 197 0.66 -3.48 -8.83
C ALA A 197 -0.49 -2.48 -8.72
N GLN A 198 -0.34 -1.30 -9.29
CA GLN A 198 -1.34 -0.24 -9.18
C GLN A 198 -1.69 0.34 -10.54
N PHE A 199 -2.98 0.63 -10.76
CA PHE A 199 -3.40 1.45 -11.88
C PHE A 199 -3.15 2.91 -11.53
N ALA A 200 -1.99 3.43 -11.95
CA ALA A 200 -1.60 4.83 -11.82
C ALA A 200 -2.43 5.76 -12.72
N GLY A 201 -3.00 5.21 -13.79
CA GLY A 201 -3.95 5.88 -14.67
C GLY A 201 -4.98 4.87 -15.17
N LEU A 202 -6.25 5.26 -15.21
CA LEU A 202 -7.34 4.43 -15.71
C LEU A 202 -8.40 5.31 -16.36
N VAL A 203 -8.66 5.08 -17.63
CA VAL A 203 -9.66 5.80 -18.42
C VAL A 203 -10.58 4.79 -19.08
N ILE A 204 -11.89 5.05 -18.98
CA ILE A 204 -12.93 4.24 -19.59
C ILE A 204 -13.66 5.14 -20.59
N GLN A 205 -13.67 4.77 -21.87
CA GLN A 205 -14.32 5.49 -22.97
C GLN A 205 -15.46 4.65 -23.52
#